data_AF-A0A564Q6M4-F1
#
_entry.id   AF-A0A564Q6M4-F1
#
_cell.length_a   1.000
_cell.length_b   1.000
_cell.length_c   1.000
_cell.angle_alpha   90.00
_cell.angle_beta   90.00
_cell.angle_gamma   90.00
#
_symmetry.space_group_name_H-M   'P 1'
#
loop_
_entity.id
_entity.type
_entity.pdbx_description
1 polymer ?
#
loop_
_entity_poly.entity_id
_entity_poly.type
_entity_poly.pdbx_seq_one_letter_code
_entity_poly.pdbx_strand_id
1 'polypeptide(L)' 'MRSVPTYGKKGKGNVILKEEYGKKEQRLFRCKTCGHCFSETRGTIFFNLVTPKEEVLRTLAMSANRRFAHLKIGDF' A
#
# COMPACT_ATOMS: atom_id res chain seq x y z
N MET A 1 -5.89 18.54 -8.51
CA MET A 1 -4.84 17.83 -7.75
C MET A 1 -3.72 18.82 -7.46
N ARG A 2 -3.54 19.29 -6.21
CA ARG A 2 -2.54 20.33 -5.90
C ARG A 2 -1.16 19.68 -5.76
N SER A 3 -0.21 20.06 -6.62
CA SER A 3 1.14 19.48 -6.65
C SER A 3 2.03 20.16 -5.60
N VAL A 4 2.06 19.63 -4.38
CA VAL A 4 3.13 19.98 -3.43
C VAL A 4 4.34 19.09 -3.76
N PRO A 5 5.54 19.66 -4.04
CA PRO A 5 6.70 18.90 -4.52
C PRO A 5 7.14 17.76 -3.62
N THR A 6 6.79 17.78 -2.33
CA THR A 6 7.17 16.79 -1.33
C THR A 6 6.05 15.79 -1.00
N TYR A 7 4.80 16.03 -1.44
CA TYR A 7 3.68 15.16 -1.10
C TYR A 7 3.93 13.70 -1.52
N GLY A 8 3.77 12.76 -0.57
CA GLY A 8 3.97 11.34 -0.82
C GLY A 8 5.42 10.89 -1.04
N LYS A 9 6.41 11.81 -1.00
CA LYS A 9 7.83 11.44 -1.12
C LYS A 9 8.36 10.93 0.22
N LYS A 10 8.72 9.65 0.26
CA LYS A 10 9.34 8.99 1.42
C LYS A 10 10.77 9.51 1.65
N GLY A 11 11.29 9.38 2.87
CA GLY A 11 12.69 9.67 3.20
C GLY A 11 13.06 11.15 3.36
N LYS A 12 12.11 12.09 3.20
CA LYS A 12 12.36 13.54 3.40
C LYS A 12 11.86 14.07 4.75
N GLY A 13 11.56 13.20 5.72
CA GLY A 13 11.06 13.58 7.06
C GLY A 13 9.68 14.25 7.07
N ASN A 14 9.02 14.35 5.91
CA ASN A 14 7.76 15.05 5.70
C ASN A 14 6.53 14.15 5.86
N VAL A 15 6.69 12.84 6.06
CA VAL A 15 5.61 11.88 6.25
C VAL A 15 5.68 11.33 7.67
N ILE A 16 4.58 11.42 8.42
CA ILE A 16 4.46 10.87 9.77
C ILE A 16 3.28 9.91 9.86
N LEU A 17 3.39 8.90 10.73
CA LEU A 17 2.25 8.08 11.13
C LEU A 17 1.27 8.97 11.90
N LYS A 18 0.01 9.01 11.45
CA LYS A 18 -1.06 9.75 12.13
C LYS A 18 -1.84 8.82 13.05
N GLU A 19 -2.29 7.69 12.52
CA GLU A 19 -3.10 6.71 13.24
C GLU A 19 -3.07 5.36 12.51
N GLU A 20 -3.40 4.30 13.23
CA GLU A 20 -3.74 2.99 12.67
C GLU A 20 -5.26 2.84 12.68
N TYR A 21 -5.84 2.31 11.61
CA TYR A 21 -7.28 2.26 11.42
C TYR A 21 -7.76 0.98 10.74
N GLY A 22 -9.03 0.67 10.99
CA GLY A 22 -9.70 -0.50 10.43
C GLY A 22 -9.27 -1.83 11.07
N LYS A 23 -9.98 -2.91 10.71
CA LYS A 23 -9.74 -4.25 11.26
C LYS A 23 -8.42 -4.90 10.81
N LYS A 24 -7.78 -4.32 9.79
CA LYS A 24 -6.52 -4.82 9.19
C LYS A 24 -5.32 -3.95 9.57
N GLU A 25 -5.42 -3.21 10.69
CA GLU A 25 -4.35 -2.35 11.24
C GLU A 25 -3.68 -1.48 10.17
N GLN A 26 -4.48 -0.85 9.31
CA GLN A 26 -3.96 -0.05 8.21
C GLN A 26 -3.38 1.25 8.74
N ARG A 27 -2.23 1.68 8.23
CA ARG A 27 -1.62 2.94 8.66
C ARG A 27 -2.12 4.11 7.83
N LEU A 28 -2.53 5.18 8.51
CA LEU A 28 -2.79 6.47 7.89
C LEU A 28 -1.59 7.38 8.14
N PHE A 29 -1.01 7.89 7.06
CA PHE A 29 0.08 8.84 7.13
C PHE A 29 -0.42 10.26 6.91
N ARG A 30 0.29 11.23 7.50
CA ARG A 30 0.08 12.66 7.27
C ARG A 30 1.33 13.32 6.73
N CYS A 31 1.18 14.12 5.69
CA CYS A 31 2.24 14.99 5.20
C CYS A 31 2.37 16.22 6.10
N LYS A 32 3.54 16.46 6.70
CA LYS A 32 3.83 17.67 7.48
C LYS A 32 3.82 18.93 6.63
N THR A 33 4.24 18.85 5.37
CA THR A 33 4.34 20.04 4.48
C THR A 33 2.97 20.59 4.07
N CYS A 34 2.00 19.72 3.80
CA CYS A 34 0.71 20.13 3.25
C CYS A 34 -0.50 19.69 4.07
N GLY A 35 -0.30 19.00 5.19
CA GLY A 35 -1.35 18.53 6.10
C GLY A 35 -2.20 17.37 5.59
N HIS A 36 -2.16 17.03 4.30
CA HIS A 36 -2.95 15.95 3.71
C HIS A 36 -2.59 14.58 4.28
N CYS A 37 -3.63 13.75 4.44
CA CYS A 37 -3.50 12.37 4.88
C CYS A 37 -3.64 11.40 3.70
N PHE A 38 -2.93 10.28 3.77
CA PHE A 38 -3.01 9.21 2.78
C PHE A 38 -2.76 7.87 3.46
N SER A 39 -3.45 6.83 3.00
CA SER A 39 -3.24 5.49 3.52
C SER A 39 -1.87 4.95 3.09
N GLU A 40 -1.34 4.02 3.88
CA GLU A 40 -0.12 3.28 3.55
C GLU A 40 -0.19 2.59 2.19
N THR A 41 -1.36 2.05 1.86
CA THR A 41 -1.62 1.35 0.60
C THR A 41 -1.94 2.28 -0.57
N ARG A 42 -2.04 3.60 -0.37
CA ARG A 42 -2.42 4.56 -1.41
C ARG A 42 -1.46 4.47 -2.60
N GLY A 43 -2.01 4.26 -3.80
CA GLY A 43 -1.23 4.10 -5.03
C GLY A 43 -0.73 2.68 -5.29
N THR A 44 -1.15 1.69 -4.47
CA THR A 44 -0.92 0.26 -4.72
C THR A 44 -2.24 -0.43 -5.09
N ILE A 45 -2.15 -1.65 -5.62
CA ILE A 45 -3.30 -2.53 -5.87
C ILE A 45 -4.06 -2.93 -4.59
N PHE A 46 -3.48 -2.71 -3.41
CA PHE A 46 -4.10 -3.01 -2.12
C PHE A 46 -4.92 -1.83 -1.57
N PHE A 47 -4.95 -0.69 -2.27
CA PHE A 47 -5.74 0.46 -1.84
C PHE A 47 -7.23 0.17 -1.95
N ASN A 48 -7.96 0.41 -0.86
CA ASN A 48 -9.42 0.20 -0.78
C ASN A 48 -9.87 -1.24 -1.14
N LEU A 49 -9.01 -2.21 -0.84
CA LEU A 49 -9.26 -3.60 -1.18
C LEU A 49 -10.29 -4.22 -0.21
N VAL A 50 -11.41 -4.68 -0.77
CA VAL A 50 -12.44 -5.44 -0.03
C VAL A 50 -11.96 -6.87 0.20
N THR A 51 -11.38 -7.48 -0.83
CA THR A 51 -10.80 -8.82 -0.82
C THR A 51 -9.62 -8.93 0.16
N PRO A 52 -9.37 -10.09 0.79
CA PRO A 52 -8.14 -10.35 1.52
C PRO A 52 -6.90 -10.18 0.62
N LYS A 53 -5.79 -9.72 1.21
CA LYS A 53 -4.55 -9.43 0.47
C LYS A 53 -4.00 -10.71 -0.17
N GLU A 54 -4.14 -11.81 0.54
CA GLU A 54 -3.66 -13.16 0.20
C GLU A 54 -4.33 -13.68 -1.06
N GLU A 55 -5.63 -13.42 -1.23
CA GLU A 55 -6.38 -13.87 -2.41
C GLU A 55 -6.01 -13.08 -3.67
N VAL A 56 -5.78 -11.77 -3.52
CA VAL A 56 -5.25 -10.94 -4.61
C VAL A 56 -3.85 -11.41 -5.03
N LEU A 57 -2.98 -11.68 -4.06
CA LEU A 57 -1.63 -12.20 -4.32
C LEU A 57 -1.68 -13.58 -5.01
N ARG A 58 -2.54 -14.50 -4.56
CA ARG A 58 -2.76 -15.80 -5.20
C ARG A 58 -3.20 -15.64 -6.64
N THR A 59 -4.19 -14.77 -6.89
CA THR A 59 -4.70 -14.52 -8.23
C THR A 59 -3.61 -13.97 -9.15
N LEU A 60 -2.83 -12.99 -8.68
CA LEU A 60 -1.72 -12.43 -9.44
C LEU A 60 -0.64 -13.48 -9.75
N ALA A 61 -0.30 -14.33 -8.79
CA ALA A 61 0.65 -15.42 -8.98
C ALA A 61 0.15 -16.43 -10.03
N MET A 62 -1.15 -16.75 -10.04
CA MET A 62 -1.76 -17.62 -11.05
C MET A 62 -1.85 -16.97 -12.43
N SER A 63 -2.03 -15.64 -12.48
CA SER A 63 -2.16 -14.87 -13.72
C SER A 63 -0.82 -14.65 -14.41
N ALA A 64 0.28 -14.67 -13.66
CA ALA A 64 1.64 -14.56 -14.19
C ALA A 64 2.06 -15.87 -14.88
N ASN A 65 2.01 -15.90 -16.20
CA ASN A 65 2.23 -17.11 -17.02
C ASN A 65 3.52 -17.91 -16.67
N ARG A 66 3.30 -19.23 -16.47
CA ARG A 66 4.13 -20.46 -16.42
C ARG A 66 5.56 -20.52 -15.86
N ARG A 67 6.31 -19.44 -15.66
CA ARG A 67 7.65 -19.56 -15.03
C ARG A 67 7.60 -19.70 -13.52
N PHE A 68 6.48 -19.38 -12.88
CA PHE A 68 6.36 -19.30 -11.42
C PHE A 68 5.56 -20.44 -10.79
N ALA A 69 5.26 -21.51 -11.54
CA ALA A 69 4.53 -22.68 -11.04
C ALA A 69 5.23 -23.41 -9.86
N HIS A 70 6.49 -23.06 -9.56
CA HIS A 70 7.28 -23.60 -8.46
C HIS A 70 7.32 -22.68 -7.22
N LEU A 71 6.83 -21.45 -7.30
CA LEU A 71 6.88 -20.49 -6.19
C LEU A 71 5.82 -20.87 -5.15
N LYS A 72 6.23 -21.12 -3.90
CA LYS A 72 5.30 -21.51 -2.84
C LYS A 72 4.74 -20.25 -2.18
N ILE A 73 3.52 -20.35 -1.68
CA ILE A 73 2.80 -19.25 -1.01
C ILE A 73 3.57 -18.68 0.22
N GLY A 74 4.58 -19.38 0.73
CA GLY A 74 5.45 -18.93 1.82
C GLY A 74 6.68 -18.10 1.42
N ASP A 75 6.87 -17.82 0.12
CA ASP A 75 8.00 -17.02 -0.39
C ASP A 75 7.70 -15.50 -0.43
N PHE A 76 6.54 -15.07 0.11
CA PHE A 76 6.06 -13.68 0.14
C PHE A 76 5.85 -13.15 1.57
#